data_AF-A0A850S137-F1
#
_entry.id   AF-A0A850S137-F1
#
_cell.length_a   1.000
_cell.length_b   1.000
_cell.length_c   1.000
_cell.angle_alpha   90.00
_cell.angle_beta   90.00
_cell.angle_gamma   90.00
#
_symmetry.space_group_name_H-M   'P 1'
#
loop_
_entity.id
_entity.type
_entity.pdbx_description
1 polymer ?
#
loop_
_entity_poly.entity_id
_entity_poly.type
_entity_poly.pdbx_seq_one_letter_code
_entity_poly.pdbx_strand_id
1 'polypeptide(L)' 'MPDNQSTFFLYCESCDYQQDIAKILPRTPFESVEALAKEADRFHCSVCGAKHVVVKEVPES' A
#
# COMPACT_ATOMS: atom_id res chain seq x y z
N MET A 1 -18.52 -7.60 15.72
CA MET A 1 -17.98 -8.35 14.56
C MET A 1 -16.57 -7.83 14.39
N PRO A 2 -15.52 -8.65 14.50
CA PRO A 2 -14.15 -8.15 14.38
C PRO A 2 -13.98 -7.59 12.96
N ASP A 3 -13.60 -6.33 12.92
CA ASP A 3 -13.32 -5.53 11.74
C ASP A 3 -12.22 -6.26 10.94
N ASN A 4 -12.60 -6.92 9.85
CA ASN A 4 -11.68 -7.59 8.93
C ASN A 4 -10.92 -6.51 8.14
N GLN A 5 -10.07 -5.74 8.81
CA GLN A 5 -9.28 -4.67 8.20
C GLN A 5 -8.20 -5.32 7.34
N SER A 6 -8.48 -5.47 6.04
CA SER A 6 -7.47 -5.78 5.04
C SER A 6 -6.28 -4.84 5.21
N THR A 7 -5.08 -5.39 5.46
CA THR A 7 -3.88 -4.56 5.52
C THR A 7 -3.31 -4.40 4.12
N PHE A 8 -3.15 -3.14 3.69
CA PHE A 8 -2.60 -2.80 2.38
C PHE A 8 -1.13 -2.43 2.49
N PHE A 9 -0.32 -2.94 1.56
CA PHE A 9 1.11 -2.70 1.48
C PHE A 9 1.51 -2.17 0.11
N LEU A 10 2.42 -1.21 0.08
CA LEU A 10 3.14 -0.78 -1.11
C LEU A 10 4.43 -1.58 -1.24
N TYR A 11 4.55 -2.33 -2.33
CA TYR A 11 5.72 -3.10 -2.67
C TYR A 11 6.48 -2.42 -3.81
N CYS A 12 7.79 -2.25 -3.65
CA CYS A 12 8.65 -1.67 -4.66
C CYS A 12 9.45 -2.75 -5.38
N GLU A 13 9.21 -2.94 -6.68
CA GLU A 13 9.91 -3.94 -7.48
C GLU A 13 11.39 -3.61 -7.74
N SER A 14 11.79 -2.33 -7.59
CA SER A 14 13.18 -1.93 -7.83
C SER A 14 14.14 -2.28 -6.69
N CYS A 15 13.65 -2.34 -5.45
CA CYS A 15 14.49 -2.57 -4.28
C CYS A 15 13.93 -3.64 -3.32
N ASP A 16 12.88 -4.34 -3.74
CA ASP A 16 12.17 -5.36 -2.96
C ASP A 16 11.64 -4.84 -1.61
N TYR A 17 11.42 -3.53 -1.49
CA TYR A 17 10.99 -2.93 -0.24
C TYR A 17 9.47 -2.92 -0.11
N GLN A 18 8.96 -3.35 1.05
CA GLN A 18 7.54 -3.32 1.38
C GLN A 18 7.25 -2.29 2.48
N GLN A 19 6.29 -1.41 2.23
CA GLN A 19 5.86 -0.37 3.15
C GLN A 19 4.36 -0.51 3.44
N ASP A 20 4.01 -0.43 4.72
CA ASP A 20 2.63 -0.44 5.16
C ASP A 20 1.94 0.88 4.79
N ILE A 21 0.79 0.81 4.10
CA ILE A 21 0.10 2.00 3.61
C ILE A 21 -0.57 2.76 4.75
N ALA A 22 -1.04 2.07 5.79
CA ALA A 22 -1.61 2.73 6.97
C ALA A 22 -0.57 3.60 7.69
N LYS A 23 0.72 3.28 7.59
CA LYS A 23 1.80 4.15 8.10
C LYS A 23 2.02 5.42 7.27
N ILE A 24 1.71 5.39 5.98
CA ILE A 24 1.91 6.52 5.05
C ILE A 24 0.69 7.42 5.04
N LEU A 25 -0.49 6.82 5.04
CA LEU A 25 -1.79 7.50 4.98
C LEU A 25 -2.69 7.02 6.12
N PRO A 26 -2.34 7.35 7.39
CA PRO A 26 -3.08 6.89 8.57
C PRO A 26 -4.48 7.48 8.71
N ARG A 27 -4.83 8.47 7.87
CA ARG A 27 -6.11 9.20 7.93
C ARG A 27 -6.97 9.03 6.68
N THR A 28 -6.48 8.29 5.69
CA THR A 28 -7.23 8.03 4.47
C THR A 28 -7.90 6.67 4.60
N PRO A 29 -9.23 6.60 4.78
CA PRO A 29 -9.93 5.33 4.72
C PRO A 29 -9.90 4.86 3.26
N PHE A 30 -9.27 3.71 3.02
CA PHE A 30 -9.27 3.10 1.69
C PHE A 30 -10.37 2.06 1.63
N GLU A 31 -11.25 2.23 0.64
CA GLU A 31 -12.42 1.36 0.48
C GLU A 31 -12.04 0.01 -0.14
N SER A 32 -11.05 -0.01 -1.05
CA SER A 32 -10.56 -1.22 -1.74
C SER A 32 -9.13 -1.05 -2.30
N VAL A 33 -8.44 -2.17 -2.56
CA VAL A 33 -7.15 -2.24 -3.28
C VAL A 33 -7.17 -1.49 -4.59
N GLU A 34 -8.26 -1.59 -5.34
CA GLU A 34 -8.37 -0.97 -6.67
C GLU A 34 -8.35 0.56 -6.60
N ALA A 35 -8.93 1.15 -5.55
CA ALA A 35 -8.88 2.59 -5.32
C ALA A 35 -7.45 3.03 -4.97
N LEU A 36 -6.77 2.26 -4.12
CA LEU A 36 -5.36 2.44 -3.79
C LEU A 36 -4.43 2.27 -4.99
N ALA A 37 -4.69 1.28 -5.84
CA ALA A 37 -3.91 1.00 -7.04
C ALA A 37 -4.00 2.15 -8.06
N LYS A 38 -5.15 2.83 -8.14
CA LYS A 38 -5.28 4.05 -8.96
C LYS A 38 -4.46 5.21 -8.42
N GLU A 39 -4.25 5.26 -7.11
CA GLU A 39 -3.39 6.26 -6.48
C GLU A 39 -1.92 5.81 -6.39
N ALA A 40 -1.60 4.54 -6.69
CA ALA A 40 -0.26 3.94 -6.60
C ALA A 40 0.82 4.79 -7.30
N ASP A 41 0.49 5.40 -8.45
CA ASP A 41 1.39 6.27 -9.22
C ASP A 41 1.82 7.55 -8.46
N ARG A 42 1.02 7.99 -7.48
CA ARG A 42 1.35 9.11 -6.59
C ARG A 42 2.38 8.73 -5.54
N PHE A 43 2.53 7.43 -5.25
CA PHE A 43 3.46 6.94 -4.26
C PHE A 43 4.82 6.67 -4.90
N HIS A 44 5.84 6.88 -4.10
CA HIS A 44 7.21 6.55 -4.45
C HIS A 44 7.82 5.75 -3.29
N CYS A 45 8.73 4.85 -3.62
CA CYS A 45 9.45 4.12 -2.61
C CYS A 45 10.27 5.10 -1.75
N SER A 46 10.06 5.09 -0.44
CA SER A 46 10.80 5.93 0.50
C SER A 46 12.29 5.56 0.63
N VAL A 47 12.68 4.38 0.13
CA VAL A 47 14.07 3.89 0.17
C VAL A 47 14.84 4.31 -1.09
N CYS A 48 14.33 3.95 -2.28
CA CYS A 48 15.05 4.17 -3.54
C CYS A 48 14.48 5.30 -4.40
N GLY A 49 13.33 5.89 -4.03
CA GLY A 49 12.65 6.93 -4.80
C GLY A 49 11.94 6.45 -6.07
N ALA A 50 11.88 5.13 -6.31
CA ALA A 50 11.20 4.58 -7.48
C ALA A 50 9.71 4.89 -7.44
N LYS A 51 9.16 5.37 -8.56
CA LYS A 51 7.71 5.60 -8.74
C LYS A 51 6.94 4.34 -9.11
N HIS A 52 7.66 3.28 -9.50
CA HIS A 52 7.05 1.99 -9.81
C HIS A 52 6.87 1.21 -8.50
N VAL A 53 5.69 1.38 -7.89
CA VAL A 53 5.28 0.67 -6.68
C VAL A 53 3.93 0.01 -6.92
N VAL A 54 3.75 -1.18 -6.37
CA VAL A 54 2.57 -2.03 -6.54
C VAL A 54 1.86 -2.16 -5.21
N VAL A 55 0.54 -1.97 -5.21
CA VAL A 55 -0.26 -2.19 -4.00
C VAL A 55 -0.62 -3.67 -3.90
N LYS A 56 -0.35 -4.28 -2.75
CA LYS A 56 -0.75 -5.65 -2.41
C LYS A 56 -1.63 -5.63 -1.18
N GLU A 57 -2.72 -6.38 -1.22
CA GLU A 57 -3.53 -6.69 -0.05
C GLU A 57 -3.06 -8.00 0.55
N VAL A 58 -2.90 -8.02 1.87
CA VAL A 58 -2.69 -9.26 2.60
C VAL A 58 -3.92 -9.45 3.49
N PRO A 59 -4.72 -10.51 3.24
CA PRO A 59 -5.78 -10.87 4.18
C PRO A 59 -5.13 -11.32 5.50
N GLU A 60 -5.44 -10.66 6.61
CA GLU A 60 -5.10 -11.18 7.94
C GLU A 60 -5.79 -12.55 8.10
N SER A 61 -4.97 -13.60 8.25
CA SER A 61 -5.40 -15.00 8.39
C SER A 61 -5.91 -15.31 9.79
#